data_AF-A0A6L2N7G4-F1
#
_entry.id   AF-A0A6L2N7G4-F1
#
_cell.length_a   1.000
_cell.length_b   1.000
_cell.length_c   1.000
_cell.angle_alpha   90.00
_cell.angle_beta   90.00
_cell.angle_gamma   90.00
#
_symmetry.space_group_name_H-M   'P 1'
#
loop_
_entity.id
_entity.type
_entity.pdbx_description
1 polymer ?
#
loop_
_entity_poly.entity_id
_entity_poly.type
_entity_poly.pdbx_seq_one_letter_code
_entity_poly.pdbx_strand_id
1 'polypeptide(L)'
;MEKTMKRYGVNYRFSTSYHPQTSGQVENTNKALKRILEKTIKDNPAIWSRKLNDALWASRTAYKTPTGTTPYKLMYGKNCHLPFEIEHREYWALKNCNPDLMAAGEK
;
A
#
# COMPACT_ATOMS: atom_id res chain seq x y z
N MET A 1 -8.71 -29.00 3.38
CA MET A 1 -8.17 -27.86 4.16
C MET A 1 -7.84 -28.24 5.60
N GLU A 2 -8.68 -29.03 6.27
CA GLU A 2 -8.42 -29.41 7.67
C GLU A 2 -7.09 -30.18 7.87
N LYS A 3 -6.78 -31.10 6.94
CA LYS A 3 -5.53 -31.88 6.95
C LYS A 3 -4.28 -31.01 6.72
N THR A 4 -4.38 -29.95 5.93
CA THR A 4 -3.29 -29.00 5.71
C THR A 4 -3.14 -28.01 6.88
N MET A 5 -4.26 -27.54 7.45
CA MET A 5 -4.24 -26.65 8.62
C MET A 5 -3.62 -27.33 9.85
N LYS A 6 -3.98 -28.60 10.10
CA LYS A 6 -3.34 -29.42 11.16
C LYS A 6 -1.85 -29.60 10.94
N ARG A 7 -1.41 -29.80 9.68
CA ARG A 7 0.03 -29.95 9.35
C ARG A 7 0.85 -28.70 9.65
N TYR A 8 0.29 -27.51 9.43
CA TYR A 8 0.96 -26.23 9.67
C TYR A 8 0.65 -25.61 11.03
N GLY A 9 -0.07 -26.31 11.93
CA GLY A 9 -0.43 -25.80 13.25
C GLY A 9 -1.38 -24.58 13.21
N VAL A 10 -2.10 -24.38 12.10
CA VAL A 10 -3.00 -23.24 11.93
C VAL A 10 -4.33 -23.53 12.62
N ASN A 11 -4.66 -22.73 13.64
CA ASN A 11 -5.98 -22.76 14.26
C ASN A 11 -6.98 -22.05 13.34
N TYR A 12 -7.91 -22.81 12.79
CA TYR A 12 -8.92 -22.28 11.88
C TYR A 12 -10.15 -21.79 12.66
N ARG A 13 -10.41 -20.48 12.59
CA ARG A 13 -11.53 -19.82 13.26
C ARG A 13 -12.57 -19.39 12.23
N PHE A 14 -13.83 -19.75 12.45
CA PHE A 14 -14.95 -19.30 11.64
C PHE A 14 -15.68 -18.13 12.31
N SER A 15 -16.12 -17.16 11.52
CA SER A 15 -17.19 -16.26 11.92
C SER A 15 -18.53 -16.96 11.72
N THR A 16 -19.53 -16.62 12.54
CA THR A 16 -20.91 -17.04 12.30
C THR A 16 -21.40 -16.50 10.95
N SER A 17 -22.24 -17.26 10.26
CA SER A 17 -22.88 -16.83 9.01
C SER A 17 -23.61 -15.50 9.22
N TYR A 18 -23.53 -14.61 8.22
CA TYR A 18 -24.14 -13.26 8.27
C TYR A 18 -23.66 -12.36 9.42
N HIS A 19 -22.50 -12.63 10.02
CA HIS A 19 -21.89 -11.75 11.02
C HIS A 19 -20.58 -11.10 10.51
N PRO A 20 -20.68 -10.12 9.59
CA PRO A 20 -19.53 -9.43 9.00
C PRO A 20 -18.65 -8.70 10.03
N GLN A 21 -19.27 -8.26 11.13
CA GLN A 21 -18.64 -7.47 12.19
C GLN A 21 -17.50 -8.20 12.91
N THR A 22 -17.55 -9.53 12.99
CA THR A 22 -16.47 -10.38 13.55
C THR A 22 -15.15 -10.20 12.78
N SER A 23 -15.23 -9.86 11.50
CA SER A 23 -14.08 -9.64 10.59
C SER A 23 -13.95 -8.18 10.15
N GLY A 24 -14.45 -7.22 10.94
CA GLY A 24 -14.56 -5.82 10.54
C GLY A 24 -13.23 -5.16 10.10
N GLN A 25 -12.09 -5.58 10.65
CA GLN A 25 -10.77 -5.12 10.19
C GLN A 25 -10.50 -5.51 8.73
N VAL A 26 -10.75 -6.76 8.38
CA VAL A 26 -10.58 -7.31 7.02
C VAL A 26 -11.54 -6.61 6.05
N GLU A 27 -12.78 -6.37 6.47
CA GLU A 27 -13.78 -5.68 5.65
C GLU A 27 -13.38 -4.24 5.34
N ASN A 28 -12.92 -3.50 6.34
CA ASN A 28 -12.44 -2.13 6.16
C ASN A 28 -11.24 -2.08 5.20
N THR A 29 -10.29 -3.01 5.33
CA THR A 29 -9.15 -3.09 4.41
C THR A 29 -9.59 -3.45 2.99
N ASN A 30 -10.53 -4.39 2.84
CA ASN A 30 -11.05 -4.78 1.54
C ASN A 30 -11.84 -3.65 0.87
N LYS A 31 -12.61 -2.88 1.64
CA LYS A 31 -13.32 -1.70 1.14
C LYS A 31 -12.35 -0.63 0.64
N ALA A 32 -11.25 -0.40 1.34
CA ALA A 32 -10.22 0.54 0.90
C ALA A 32 -9.53 0.08 -0.39
N LEU A 33 -9.17 -1.21 -0.49
CA LEU A 33 -8.54 -1.77 -1.69
C LEU A 33 -9.47 -1.72 -2.90
N LYS A 34 -10.77 -2.06 -2.73
CA LYS A 34 -11.77 -1.94 -3.78
C LYS A 34 -11.87 -0.50 -4.31
N ARG A 35 -11.95 0.49 -3.42
CA ARG A 35 -12.00 1.92 -3.81
C ARG A 35 -10.76 2.37 -4.58
N ILE A 36 -9.57 1.90 -4.21
CA ILE A 36 -8.33 2.22 -4.93
C ILE A 36 -8.39 1.60 -6.33
N LEU A 37 -8.74 0.31 -6.41
CA LEU A 37 -8.86 -0.41 -7.67
C LEU A 37 -9.88 0.24 -8.60
N GLU A 38 -11.10 0.50 -8.12
CA GLU A 38 -12.18 1.18 -8.85
C GLU A 38 -11.72 2.48 -9.50
N LYS A 39 -10.92 3.29 -8.79
CA LYS A 39 -10.37 4.53 -9.33
C LYS A 39 -9.32 4.28 -10.42
N THR A 40 -8.46 3.27 -10.26
CA THR A 40 -7.39 2.96 -11.21
C THR A 40 -7.83 2.18 -12.45
N ILE A 41 -8.93 1.41 -12.37
CA ILE A 41 -9.39 0.52 -13.45
C ILE A 41 -10.62 1.06 -14.18
N LYS A 42 -11.03 2.31 -13.89
CA LYS A 42 -12.23 2.95 -14.44
C LYS A 42 -12.32 2.80 -15.97
N ASP A 43 -11.20 2.96 -16.67
CA ASP A 43 -11.16 2.94 -18.13
C ASP A 43 -10.94 1.53 -18.71
N ASN A 44 -10.37 0.60 -17.93
CA ASN A 44 -10.16 -0.77 -18.37
C ASN A 44 -10.25 -1.74 -17.17
N PRO A 45 -11.40 -2.38 -16.93
CA PRO A 45 -11.57 -3.32 -15.83
C PRO A 45 -10.70 -4.58 -15.93
N ALA A 46 -10.22 -4.94 -17.13
CA ALA A 46 -9.45 -6.17 -17.36
C ALA A 46 -8.03 -6.11 -16.77
N ILE A 47 -7.50 -4.92 -16.49
CA ILE A 47 -6.14 -4.74 -15.93
C ILE A 47 -6.08 -4.81 -14.40
N TRP A 48 -7.18 -5.16 -13.72
CA TRP A 48 -7.26 -5.18 -12.25
C TRP A 48 -6.15 -6.01 -11.59
N SER A 49 -5.79 -7.16 -12.19
CA SER A 49 -4.76 -8.05 -11.64
C SER A 49 -3.37 -7.40 -11.67
N ARG A 50 -3.07 -6.65 -12.74
CA ARG A 50 -1.82 -5.89 -12.86
C ARG A 50 -1.77 -4.71 -11.88
N LYS A 51 -2.91 -4.05 -11.64
CA LYS A 51 -3.04 -2.92 -10.71
C LYS A 51 -3.20 -3.31 -9.25
N LEU A 52 -3.39 -4.60 -8.95
CA LEU A 52 -3.51 -5.08 -7.58
C LEU A 52 -2.25 -4.82 -6.75
N ASN A 53 -1.06 -5.00 -7.32
CA ASN A 53 0.19 -4.73 -6.62
C ASN A 53 0.33 -3.25 -6.26
N ASP A 54 0.01 -2.36 -7.19
CA ASP A 54 0.00 -0.90 -6.97
C ASP A 54 -1.00 -0.52 -5.86
N ALA A 55 -2.21 -1.09 -5.90
CA ALA A 55 -3.24 -0.83 -4.90
C ALA A 55 -2.86 -1.33 -3.50
N LEU A 56 -2.25 -2.52 -3.42
CA LEU A 56 -1.72 -3.06 -2.17
C LEU A 56 -0.57 -2.21 -1.62
N TRP A 57 0.32 -1.73 -2.50
CA TRP A 57 1.40 -0.84 -2.11
C TRP A 57 0.86 0.47 -1.51
N ALA A 58 -0.05 1.14 -2.22
CA ALA A 58 -0.69 2.36 -1.73
C ALA A 58 -1.41 2.15 -0.38
N SER A 59 -2.06 1.00 -0.18
CA SER A 59 -2.72 0.69 1.09
C SER A 59 -1.74 0.50 2.26
N ARG A 60 -0.54 -0.04 1.99
CA ARG A 60 0.51 -0.30 2.99
C ARG A 60 1.29 0.96 3.38
N THR A 61 1.50 1.88 2.44
CA THR A 61 2.22 3.14 2.67
C THR A 61 1.32 4.27 3.15
N ALA A 62 0.00 4.20 2.91
CA ALA A 62 -0.95 5.18 3.41
C ALA A 62 -1.05 5.15 4.95
N TYR A 63 -1.04 6.35 5.54
CA TYR A 63 -1.27 6.53 6.97
C TYR A 63 -2.69 6.10 7.37
N LYS A 64 -2.80 5.37 8.49
CA LYS A 64 -4.09 4.95 9.04
C LYS A 64 -4.33 5.69 10.35
N THR A 65 -5.30 6.59 10.36
CA THR A 65 -5.71 7.35 11.55
C THR A 65 -5.99 6.47 12.78
N PRO A 66 -6.71 5.33 12.69
CA PRO A 66 -6.99 4.50 13.86
C PRO A 66 -5.73 3.88 14.48
N THR A 67 -4.69 3.65 13.69
CA THR A 67 -3.43 3.03 14.15
C THR A 67 -2.35 4.07 14.41
N GLY A 68 -2.57 5.34 14.03
CA GLY A 68 -1.58 6.41 14.16
C GLY A 68 -0.30 6.19 13.34
N THR A 69 -0.32 5.29 12.36
CA THR A 69 0.87 4.91 11.59
C THR A 69 0.50 4.27 10.25
N THR A 70 1.50 4.00 9.42
CA THR A 70 1.36 3.22 8.19
C THR A 70 1.46 1.71 8.50
N PRO A 71 0.68 0.85 7.82
CA PRO A 71 0.80 -0.60 7.97
C PRO A 71 2.22 -1.12 7.70
N TYR A 72 2.93 -0.51 6.77
CA TYR A 72 4.33 -0.84 6.49
C TYR A 72 5.23 -0.63 7.72
N LYS A 73 5.11 0.53 8.38
CA LYS A 73 5.88 0.82 9.59
C LYS A 73 5.53 -0.13 10.73
N LEU A 74 4.27 -0.54 10.85
CA LEU A 74 3.84 -1.51 11.85
C LEU A 74 4.52 -2.89 11.65
N MET A 75 4.67 -3.32 10.40
CA MET A 75 5.26 -4.64 10.09
C MET A 75 6.79 -4.65 10.14
N TYR A 76 7.45 -3.59 9.66
CA TYR A 76 8.90 -3.56 9.48
C TYR A 76 9.64 -2.64 10.47
N GLY A 77 8.91 -1.87 11.30
CA GLY A 77 9.47 -0.92 12.25
C GLY A 77 10.10 0.33 11.63
N LYS A 78 10.10 0.47 10.29
CA LYS A 78 10.71 1.58 9.55
C LYS A 78 9.69 2.26 8.64
N ASN A 79 9.89 3.55 8.37
CA ASN A 79 9.10 4.25 7.36
C ASN A 79 9.41 3.67 5.97
N CYS A 80 8.39 3.58 5.12
CA CYS A 80 8.60 3.26 3.71
C CYS A 80 9.12 4.52 3.02
N HIS A 81 10.18 4.41 2.23
CA HIS A 81 10.62 5.46 1.33
C HIS A 81 10.08 5.12 -0.06
N LEU A 82 9.17 5.94 -0.58
CA LEU A 82 8.74 5.77 -1.97
C LEU A 82 9.88 6.19 -2.90
N PRO A 83 10.11 5.51 -4.04
CA PRO A 83 11.14 5.91 -5.01
C PRO A 83 11.06 7.40 -5.37
N PHE A 84 9.85 7.94 -5.54
CA PHE A 84 9.62 9.37 -5.77
C PHE A 84 10.12 10.27 -4.64
N GLU A 85 10.00 9.87 -3.37
CA GLU A 85 10.51 10.67 -2.24
C GLU A 85 12.04 10.71 -2.24
N ILE A 86 12.69 9.64 -2.70
CA ILE A 86 14.15 9.56 -2.83
C ILE A 86 14.61 10.46 -3.97
N GLU A 87 14.03 10.31 -5.16
CA GLU A 87 14.35 11.14 -6.34
C GLU A 87 14.10 12.62 -6.09
N HIS A 88 12.98 12.96 -5.43
CA HIS A 88 12.67 14.34 -5.07
C HIS A 88 13.69 14.93 -4.10
N ARG A 89 14.10 14.16 -3.09
CA ARG A 89 15.13 14.58 -2.13
C ARG A 89 16.48 14.79 -2.81
N GLU A 90 16.86 13.90 -3.71
CA GLU A 90 18.10 14.02 -4.51
C GLU A 90 18.05 15.22 -5.45
N TYR A 91 16.93 15.43 -6.15
CA TYR A 91 16.71 16.59 -7.00
C TYR A 91 16.86 17.91 -6.23
N TRP A 92 16.24 18.03 -5.05
CA TRP A 92 16.36 19.22 -4.22
C TRP A 92 17.76 19.39 -3.62
N ALA A 93 18.42 18.30 -3.25
CA ALA A 93 19.80 18.36 -2.80
C ALA A 93 20.72 18.88 -3.92
N LEU A 94 20.55 18.39 -5.15
CA LEU A 94 21.30 18.85 -6.32
C LEU A 94 21.03 20.33 -6.61
N LYS A 95 19.76 20.76 -6.57
CA LYS A 95 19.36 22.16 -6.78
C LYS A 95 19.92 23.11 -5.73
N ASN A 96 20.02 22.67 -4.47
CA ASN A 96 20.61 23.47 -3.41
C ASN A 96 22.14 23.55 -3.51
N CYS A 97 22.80 22.47 -3.96
CA CYS A 97 24.25 22.45 -4.14
C CYS A 97 24.71 23.19 -5.40
N ASN A 98 23.86 23.28 -6.42
CA ASN A 98 24.13 24.02 -7.67
C ASN A 98 22.90 24.85 -8.06
N PRO A 99 22.82 26.12 -7.65
CA PRO A 99 21.70 26.99 -8.02
C PRO A 99 21.60 27.26 -9.54
N ASP A 100 22.68 27.04 -10.30
CA ASP A 100 22.77 27.31 -11.75
C ASP A 100 22.50 26.09 -12.66
N LEU A 101 21.79 25.06 -12.19
CA LEU A 101 21.45 23.88 -13.00
C LEU A 101 20.76 24.19 -14.35
N MET A 102 20.04 25.31 -14.43
CA MET A 102 19.34 25.73 -15.65
C MET A 102 20.27 26.46 -16.64
N ALA A 103 21.35 27.11 -16.16
CA ALA A 103 22.28 27.85 -17.01
C ALA A 103 23.30 26.94 -17.71
N ALA A 104 23.54 25.74 -17.18
CA ALA A 104 24.47 24.76 -17.76
C ALA A 104 23.92 24.01 -18.97
N GLY A 105 22.60 24.10 -19.24
CA GLY A 105 21.91 23.41 -20.34
C GLY A 105 21.59 24.28 -21.56
N GLU A 106 21.80 25.59 -21.48
CA GLU A 106 21.68 26.50 -22.63
C GLU A 106 23.02 26.56 -23.38
N LYS A 107 23.15 25.76 -24.44
CA LYS A 107 24.12 25.94 -25.52
C LYS A 107 23.47 25.65 -26.87
#